data_AF-A0A395NMU6-F1
#
_entry.id   AF-A0A395NMU6-F1
#
_cell.length_a   1.000
_cell.length_b   1.000
_cell.length_c   1.000
_cell.angle_alpha   90.00
_cell.angle_beta   90.00
_cell.angle_gamma   90.00
#
_symmetry.space_group_name_H-M   'P 1'
#
loop_
_entity.id
_entity.type
_entity.pdbx_description
1 polymer ?
#
loop_
_entity_poly.entity_id
_entity_poly.type
_entity_poly.pdbx_seq_one_letter_code
_entity_poly.pdbx_strand_id
1 'polypeptide(L)'
;MAFKTMLLAALAALPAAFASPIDLESRAGCTYNGPYQNFPPMSSWLPWTEVFGRYEQTMVNAGSTWDDVGRINVAISAAASSIGVDERVILAIIIQESTGNVGVICTGDDDCGLMQCGGCAGFPGQNNLPQSSTSAMINGGTQHFKGNLRDFGDLWDVSSIYPALREYNSGSVNSGDLSTAAGGFGVPCYVSDVARRMMGQVF
;
A
#
# COMPACT_ATOMS: atom_id res chain seq x y z
N MET A 1 -65.01 -14.69 -27.80
CA MET A 1 -63.95 -14.95 -26.79
C MET A 1 -63.05 -13.73 -26.71
N ALA A 2 -62.61 -13.39 -25.51
CA ALA A 2 -62.35 -12.02 -25.06
C ALA A 2 -61.11 -11.34 -25.67
N PHE A 3 -61.32 -10.08 -26.02
CA PHE A 3 -60.34 -9.02 -26.18
C PHE A 3 -59.70 -8.75 -24.80
N LYS A 4 -58.37 -8.73 -24.70
CA LYS A 4 -57.67 -8.23 -23.51
C LYS A 4 -56.47 -7.39 -23.92
N THR A 5 -56.71 -6.08 -23.94
CA THR A 5 -55.71 -5.03 -23.85
C THR A 5 -54.93 -5.16 -22.53
N MET A 6 -53.60 -5.09 -22.58
CA MET A 6 -52.79 -4.66 -21.45
C MET A 6 -51.56 -3.85 -21.93
N LEU A 7 -51.58 -2.60 -21.46
CA LEU A 7 -50.55 -1.60 -21.21
C LEU A 7 -49.10 -1.79 -21.72
N LEU A 8 -48.64 -0.69 -22.33
CA LEU A 8 -47.27 -0.18 -22.42
C LEU A 8 -46.43 -0.40 -21.14
N ALA A 9 -45.19 -0.85 -21.32
CA ALA A 9 -44.05 -0.40 -20.52
C ALA A 9 -42.98 0.07 -21.50
N ALA A 10 -42.86 1.40 -21.66
CA ALA A 10 -41.73 2.00 -22.35
C ALA A 10 -40.49 1.77 -21.48
N LEU A 11 -39.58 0.92 -21.95
CA LEU A 11 -38.27 0.75 -21.33
C LEU A 11 -37.47 2.03 -21.61
N ALA A 12 -37.41 2.93 -20.63
CA ALA A 12 -36.46 4.02 -20.65
C ALA A 12 -35.06 3.41 -20.55
N ALA A 13 -34.34 3.37 -21.67
CA ALA A 13 -32.92 3.09 -21.67
C ALA A 13 -32.24 4.25 -20.93
N LEU A 14 -31.90 4.04 -19.66
CA LEU A 14 -30.95 4.89 -18.95
C LEU A 14 -29.63 4.83 -19.72
N PRO A 15 -29.06 5.97 -20.14
CA PRO A 15 -27.69 5.95 -20.62
C PRO A 15 -26.82 5.53 -19.44
N ALA A 16 -26.08 4.43 -19.61
CA ALA A 16 -24.99 4.07 -18.72
C ALA A 16 -24.09 5.30 -18.62
N ALA A 17 -24.05 5.90 -17.44
CA ALA A 17 -23.10 6.96 -17.16
C ALA A 17 -21.71 6.36 -17.39
N PHE A 18 -21.06 6.88 -18.41
CA PHE A 18 -19.69 6.57 -18.78
C PHE A 18 -18.84 6.58 -17.51
N ALA A 19 -18.22 5.44 -17.20
CA ALA A 19 -17.01 5.48 -16.39
C ALA A 19 -16.06 6.39 -17.18
N SER A 20 -15.83 7.60 -16.67
CA SER A 20 -14.79 8.45 -17.19
C SER A 20 -13.53 7.59 -17.30
N PRO A 21 -12.76 7.69 -18.40
CA PRO A 21 -11.40 7.19 -18.33
C PRO A 21 -10.79 7.84 -17.09
N ILE A 22 -10.28 7.02 -16.18
CA ILE A 22 -9.32 7.51 -15.20
C ILE A 22 -8.22 8.07 -16.08
N ASP A 23 -8.24 9.38 -16.29
CA ASP A 23 -7.07 10.10 -16.75
C ASP A 23 -6.02 9.74 -15.71
N LEU A 24 -5.14 8.79 -16.07
CA LEU A 24 -3.85 8.64 -15.44
C LEU A 24 -3.18 9.99 -15.64
N GLU A 25 -3.46 10.93 -14.72
CA GLU A 25 -2.78 12.20 -14.66
C GLU A 25 -1.30 11.87 -14.80
N SER A 26 -0.71 12.32 -15.91
CA SER A 26 0.73 12.34 -16.06
C SER A 26 1.25 13.04 -14.81
N ARG A 27 1.88 12.30 -13.89
CA ARG A 27 2.37 12.84 -12.63
C ARG A 27 3.48 13.83 -12.93
N ALA A 28 3.11 15.07 -13.20
CA ALA A 28 4.01 16.19 -13.27
C ALA A 28 4.56 16.44 -11.85
N GLY A 29 5.68 15.77 -11.54
CA GLY A 29 6.41 15.90 -10.28
C GLY A 29 5.81 15.12 -9.10
N CYS A 30 6.68 14.72 -8.18
CA CYS A 30 6.28 14.14 -6.91
C CYS A 30 5.73 15.24 -6.00
N THR A 31 4.65 14.96 -5.25
CA THR A 31 4.08 15.90 -4.28
C THR A 31 5.11 16.37 -3.26
N TYR A 32 5.96 15.44 -2.80
CA TYR A 32 7.14 15.70 -1.98
C TYR A 32 8.39 15.26 -2.73
N ASN A 33 9.46 16.06 -2.66
CA ASN A 33 10.74 15.81 -3.32
C ASN A 33 11.88 16.48 -2.56
N GLY A 34 13.12 16.14 -2.92
CA GLY A 34 14.30 16.62 -2.21
C GLY A 34 14.62 15.80 -0.95
N PRO A 35 15.33 16.36 0.03
CA PRO A 35 15.73 15.63 1.23
C PRO A 35 14.54 15.41 2.16
N TYR A 36 14.70 14.57 3.19
CA TYR A 36 13.60 14.14 4.06
C TYR A 36 12.83 15.29 4.74
N GLN A 37 13.47 16.45 4.94
CA GLN A 37 12.85 17.64 5.56
C GLN A 37 11.68 18.20 4.74
N ASN A 38 11.62 17.89 3.44
CA ASN A 38 10.54 18.33 2.57
C ASN A 38 9.30 17.41 2.64
N PHE A 39 9.36 16.32 3.40
CA PHE A 39 8.28 15.37 3.57
C PHE A 39 7.52 15.66 4.88
N PRO A 40 6.24 15.27 4.99
CA PRO A 40 5.43 15.57 6.16
C PRO A 40 6.00 14.99 7.46
N PRO A 41 5.92 15.71 8.59
CA PRO A 41 6.36 15.17 9.89
C PRO A 41 5.40 14.07 10.38
N MET A 42 5.86 13.22 11.31
CA MET A 42 5.00 12.18 11.94
C MET A 42 3.72 12.75 12.57
N SER A 43 3.74 14.01 13.02
CA SER A 43 2.58 14.68 13.61
C SER A 43 1.46 14.96 12.62
N SER A 44 1.70 14.88 11.30
CA SER A 44 0.66 15.01 10.29
C SER A 44 -0.01 13.68 9.93
N TRP A 45 0.52 12.56 10.42
CA TRP A 45 0.00 11.24 10.10
C TRP A 45 -1.29 10.98 10.86
N LEU A 46 -2.24 10.34 10.19
CA LEU A 46 -3.53 10.04 10.81
C LEU A 46 -3.38 9.00 11.94
N PRO A 47 -4.33 8.93 12.89
CA PRO A 47 -4.41 7.82 13.82
C PRO A 47 -4.57 6.47 13.10
N TRP A 48 -4.02 5.40 13.67
CA TRP A 48 -4.02 4.06 13.06
C TRP A 48 -5.40 3.61 12.56
N THR A 49 -6.42 3.66 13.42
CA THR A 49 -7.77 3.22 13.07
C THR A 49 -8.38 4.02 11.92
N GLU A 50 -8.05 5.31 11.82
CA GLU A 50 -8.53 6.16 10.75
C GLU A 50 -7.83 5.84 9.43
N VAL A 51 -6.50 5.70 9.44
CA VAL A 51 -5.76 5.40 8.20
C VAL A 51 -6.05 3.99 7.69
N PHE A 52 -6.14 2.98 8.56
CA PHE A 52 -6.49 1.62 8.16
C PHE A 52 -7.87 1.59 7.51
N GLY A 53 -8.85 2.24 8.15
CA GLY A 53 -10.23 2.34 7.65
C GLY A 53 -10.35 2.95 6.26
N ARG A 54 -9.41 3.81 5.86
CA ARG A 54 -9.40 4.41 4.50
C ARG A 54 -9.00 3.44 3.40
N TYR A 55 -8.27 2.37 3.72
CA TYR A 55 -7.74 1.42 2.74
C TYR A 55 -8.47 0.08 2.72
N GLU A 56 -9.40 -0.19 3.66
CA GLU A 56 -10.13 -1.46 3.68
C GLU A 56 -10.79 -1.78 2.34
N GLN A 57 -11.52 -0.82 1.77
CA GLN A 57 -12.16 -1.00 0.46
C GLN A 57 -11.14 -1.11 -0.68
N THR A 58 -10.00 -0.42 -0.58
CA THR A 58 -8.90 -0.54 -1.55
C THR A 58 -8.37 -1.97 -1.61
N MET A 59 -8.15 -2.60 -0.44
CA MET A 59 -7.67 -3.99 -0.36
C MET A 59 -8.70 -4.99 -0.93
N VAL A 60 -9.99 -4.76 -0.64
CA VAL A 60 -11.07 -5.60 -1.20
C VAL A 60 -11.14 -5.47 -2.71
N ASN A 61 -11.06 -4.23 -3.24
CA ASN A 61 -11.04 -3.99 -4.67
C ASN A 61 -9.82 -4.61 -5.36
N ALA A 62 -8.71 -4.77 -4.64
CA ALA A 62 -7.50 -5.42 -5.15
C ALA A 62 -7.59 -6.96 -5.16
N GLY A 63 -8.59 -7.56 -4.51
CA GLY A 63 -8.87 -9.00 -4.54
C GLY A 63 -8.83 -9.72 -3.18
N SER A 64 -8.50 -9.02 -2.09
CA SER A 64 -8.59 -9.59 -0.74
C SER A 64 -10.05 -9.73 -0.30
N THR A 65 -10.37 -10.74 0.51
CA THR A 65 -11.70 -10.78 1.16
C THR A 65 -11.73 -9.88 2.40
N TRP A 66 -12.92 -9.59 2.93
CA TRP A 66 -13.05 -8.86 4.20
C TRP A 66 -12.37 -9.59 5.37
N ASP A 67 -12.38 -10.92 5.36
CA ASP A 67 -11.65 -11.71 6.34
C ASP A 67 -10.14 -11.52 6.19
N ASP A 68 -9.62 -11.47 4.96
CA ASP A 68 -8.21 -11.20 4.71
C ASP A 68 -7.82 -9.80 5.19
N VAL A 69 -8.65 -8.78 4.94
CA VAL A 69 -8.45 -7.42 5.47
C VAL A 69 -8.39 -7.42 7.01
N GLY A 70 -9.29 -8.14 7.67
CA GLY A 70 -9.24 -8.32 9.13
C GLY A 70 -7.95 -8.97 9.61
N ARG A 71 -7.46 -10.01 8.91
CA ARG A 71 -6.19 -10.68 9.23
C ARG A 71 -4.98 -9.79 9.00
N ILE A 72 -5.02 -8.94 7.97
CA ILE A 72 -3.98 -7.93 7.69
C ILE A 72 -3.91 -6.94 8.85
N ASN A 73 -5.05 -6.41 9.33
CA ASN A 73 -5.07 -5.50 10.48
C ASN A 73 -4.38 -6.12 11.71
N VAL A 74 -4.80 -7.33 12.08
CA VAL A 74 -4.24 -8.08 13.22
C VAL A 74 -2.74 -8.32 13.04
N ALA A 75 -2.30 -8.72 11.85
CA ALA A 75 -0.90 -8.98 11.56
C ALA A 75 -0.04 -7.70 11.61
N ILE A 76 -0.55 -6.57 11.13
CA ILE A 76 0.16 -5.27 11.21
C ILE A 76 0.35 -4.87 12.67
N SER A 77 -0.71 -4.88 13.49
CA SER A 77 -0.60 -4.52 14.91
C SER A 77 0.35 -5.45 15.67
N ALA A 78 0.34 -6.75 15.37
CA ALA A 78 1.26 -7.71 15.97
C ALA A 78 2.72 -7.48 15.54
N ALA A 79 2.96 -7.24 14.25
CA ALA A 79 4.29 -6.92 13.73
C ALA A 79 4.82 -5.60 14.31
N ALA A 80 3.97 -4.58 14.39
CA ALA A 80 4.31 -3.30 14.99
C ALA A 80 4.74 -3.44 16.45
N SER A 81 3.97 -4.19 17.25
CA SER A 81 4.29 -4.42 18.66
C SER A 81 5.55 -5.25 18.87
N SER A 82 5.87 -6.19 17.99
CA SER A 82 6.96 -7.17 18.22
C SER A 82 8.27 -6.83 17.52
N ILE A 83 8.22 -6.27 16.31
CA ILE A 83 9.37 -5.85 15.51
C ILE A 83 9.68 -4.37 15.76
N GLY A 84 8.69 -3.64 16.28
CA GLY A 84 8.83 -2.26 16.71
C GLY A 84 8.87 -1.30 15.54
N VAL A 85 7.99 -1.47 14.53
CA VAL A 85 7.76 -0.56 13.37
C VAL A 85 6.36 0.04 13.46
N ASP A 86 6.20 1.34 13.20
CA ASP A 86 4.88 1.99 13.26
C ASP A 86 3.87 1.35 12.27
N GLU A 87 2.67 1.04 12.75
CA GLU A 87 1.61 0.36 11.98
C GLU A 87 1.30 1.07 10.66
N ARG A 88 1.37 2.41 10.66
CA ARG A 88 1.04 3.25 9.51
C ARG A 88 2.09 3.12 8.41
N VAL A 89 3.36 2.93 8.78
CA VAL A 89 4.45 2.67 7.83
C VAL A 89 4.26 1.30 7.21
N ILE A 90 3.97 0.27 8.01
CA ILE A 90 3.73 -1.10 7.53
C ILE A 90 2.56 -1.10 6.53
N LEU A 91 1.43 -0.50 6.90
CA LEU A 91 0.27 -0.38 6.01
C LEU A 91 0.60 0.37 4.73
N ALA A 92 1.27 1.52 4.82
CA ALA A 92 1.56 2.34 3.64
C ALA A 92 2.48 1.62 2.65
N ILE A 93 3.42 0.81 3.12
CA ILE A 93 4.22 -0.10 2.28
C ILE A 93 3.31 -1.17 1.66
N ILE A 94 2.48 -1.86 2.44
CA ILE A 94 1.54 -2.88 1.91
C ILE A 94 0.68 -2.34 0.76
N ILE A 95 0.11 -1.15 0.94
CA ILE A 95 -0.73 -0.53 -0.09
C ILE A 95 0.11 -0.12 -1.31
N GLN A 96 1.34 0.35 -1.12
CA GLN A 96 2.23 0.70 -2.22
C GLN A 96 2.71 -0.51 -3.02
N GLU A 97 2.99 -1.64 -2.35
CA GLU A 97 3.59 -2.82 -2.98
C GLU A 97 2.56 -3.79 -3.57
N SER A 98 1.42 -3.96 -2.90
CA SER A 98 0.43 -4.97 -3.30
C SER A 98 -1.00 -4.45 -3.37
N THR A 99 -1.22 -3.17 -3.08
CA THR A 99 -2.57 -2.62 -2.84
C THR A 99 -3.32 -3.34 -1.70
N GLY A 100 -2.59 -4.14 -0.89
CA GLY A 100 -3.13 -5.05 0.12
C GLY A 100 -3.87 -6.27 -0.43
N ASN A 101 -3.55 -6.72 -1.64
CA ASN A 101 -3.97 -8.02 -2.15
C ASN A 101 -3.14 -9.14 -1.50
N VAL A 102 -3.78 -9.98 -0.68
CA VAL A 102 -3.13 -11.09 0.03
C VAL A 102 -2.57 -12.16 -0.92
N GLY A 103 -3.16 -12.30 -2.11
CA GLY A 103 -2.76 -13.24 -3.15
C GLY A 103 -1.94 -12.61 -4.26
N VAL A 104 -1.32 -11.45 -4.01
CA VAL A 104 -0.47 -10.75 -4.98
C VAL A 104 0.60 -11.69 -5.55
N ILE A 105 0.84 -11.58 -6.86
CA ILE A 105 1.89 -12.35 -7.53
C ILE A 105 3.26 -11.76 -7.13
N CYS A 106 4.25 -12.61 -6.92
CA CYS A 106 5.61 -12.16 -6.66
C CYS A 106 6.17 -11.41 -7.87
N THR A 107 6.95 -10.36 -7.63
CA THR A 107 7.69 -9.64 -8.67
C THR A 107 9.17 -10.04 -8.68
N GLY A 108 9.84 -9.84 -9.81
CA GLY A 108 11.23 -10.27 -9.95
C GLY A 108 11.38 -11.78 -9.78
N ASP A 109 12.46 -12.18 -9.09
CA ASP A 109 12.76 -13.60 -8.85
C ASP A 109 12.20 -14.11 -7.51
N ASP A 110 12.15 -13.27 -6.47
CA ASP A 110 11.79 -13.70 -5.11
C ASP A 110 11.12 -12.62 -4.23
N ASP A 111 10.71 -11.48 -4.79
CA ASP A 111 10.00 -10.44 -4.03
C ASP A 111 8.52 -10.84 -3.90
N CYS A 112 8.12 -11.23 -2.69
CA CYS A 112 6.85 -11.90 -2.46
C CYS A 112 6.03 -11.29 -1.31
N GLY A 113 4.74 -11.64 -1.31
CA GLY A 113 3.81 -11.32 -0.22
C GLY A 113 3.33 -9.87 -0.22
N LEU A 114 2.60 -9.50 0.83
CA LEU A 114 1.91 -8.20 0.93
C LEU A 114 2.83 -6.98 0.84
N MET A 115 4.10 -7.13 1.22
CA MET A 115 5.10 -6.05 1.19
C MET A 115 6.17 -6.27 0.11
N GLN A 116 6.01 -7.26 -0.78
CA GLN A 116 6.92 -7.57 -1.90
C GLN A 116 8.41 -7.48 -1.51
N CYS A 117 8.80 -8.27 -0.52
CA CYS A 117 10.19 -8.33 -0.06
C CYS A 117 10.88 -9.62 -0.50
N GLY A 118 12.17 -9.52 -0.81
CA GLY A 118 12.99 -10.65 -1.24
C GLY A 118 13.05 -11.77 -0.20
N GLY A 119 12.81 -13.00 -0.64
CA GLY A 119 12.83 -14.20 0.20
C GLY A 119 11.67 -14.31 1.20
N CYS A 120 10.70 -13.42 1.12
CA CYS A 120 9.53 -13.44 2.01
C CYS A 120 8.49 -14.49 1.60
N ALA A 121 7.64 -14.86 2.55
CA ALA A 121 6.50 -15.71 2.25
C ALA A 121 5.57 -15.02 1.24
N GLY A 122 5.01 -15.79 0.31
CA GLY A 122 3.98 -15.34 -0.63
C GLY A 122 3.03 -16.48 -0.96
N PHE A 123 1.79 -16.14 -1.29
CA PHE A 123 0.75 -17.12 -1.64
C PHE A 123 0.02 -16.70 -2.92
N PRO A 124 0.71 -16.69 -4.08
CA PRO A 124 0.16 -16.13 -5.31
C PRO A 124 -1.19 -16.73 -5.70
N GLY A 125 -2.16 -15.87 -6.00
CA GLY A 125 -3.51 -16.23 -6.43
C GLY A 125 -4.41 -16.81 -5.33
N GLN A 126 -3.95 -16.86 -4.08
CA GLN A 126 -4.73 -17.39 -2.95
C GLN A 126 -5.33 -16.27 -2.11
N ASN A 127 -6.52 -16.51 -1.58
CA ASN A 127 -7.19 -15.66 -0.59
C ASN A 127 -7.72 -16.54 0.55
N ASN A 128 -8.35 -15.92 1.55
CA ASN A 128 -8.83 -16.61 2.75
C ASN A 128 -7.74 -17.43 3.45
N LEU A 129 -6.52 -16.89 3.46
CA LEU A 129 -5.38 -17.54 4.07
C LEU A 129 -5.55 -17.59 5.59
N PRO A 130 -4.98 -18.60 6.28
CA PRO A 130 -4.95 -18.60 7.73
C PRO A 130 -4.14 -17.39 8.25
N GLN A 131 -4.47 -16.91 9.45
CA GLN A 131 -3.78 -15.77 10.09
C GLN A 131 -2.26 -15.94 10.10
N SER A 132 -1.75 -17.16 10.29
CA SER A 132 -0.32 -17.46 10.29
C SER A 132 0.37 -17.12 8.97
N SER A 133 -0.29 -17.37 7.84
CA SER A 133 0.25 -17.04 6.51
C SER A 133 0.31 -15.54 6.29
N THR A 134 -0.77 -14.82 6.60
CA THR A 134 -0.81 -13.34 6.54
C THR A 134 0.25 -12.72 7.44
N SER A 135 0.39 -13.25 8.67
CA SER A 135 1.41 -12.79 9.63
C SER A 135 2.83 -13.07 9.14
N ALA A 136 3.08 -14.22 8.49
CA ALA A 136 4.39 -14.52 7.93
C ALA A 136 4.82 -13.54 6.84
N MET A 137 3.91 -13.17 5.93
CA MET A 137 4.18 -12.17 4.89
C MET A 137 4.51 -10.80 5.48
N ILE A 138 3.68 -10.33 6.42
CA ILE A 138 3.84 -9.00 7.02
C ILE A 138 5.07 -8.96 7.93
N ASN A 139 5.36 -10.02 8.70
CA ASN A 139 6.56 -10.09 9.52
C ASN A 139 7.83 -10.07 8.66
N GLY A 140 7.85 -10.80 7.54
CA GLY A 140 8.98 -10.78 6.61
C GLY A 140 9.27 -9.36 6.09
N GLY A 141 8.26 -8.69 5.55
CA GLY A 141 8.42 -7.32 5.03
C GLY A 141 8.72 -6.30 6.11
N THR A 142 8.11 -6.43 7.29
CA THR A 142 8.39 -5.55 8.42
C THR A 142 9.82 -5.73 8.93
N GLN A 143 10.34 -6.97 8.96
CA GLN A 143 11.74 -7.22 9.31
C GLN A 143 12.71 -6.67 8.26
N HIS A 144 12.38 -6.82 6.97
CA HIS A 144 13.17 -6.22 5.88
C HIS A 144 13.26 -4.71 6.05
N PHE A 145 12.11 -4.03 6.19
CA PHE A 145 12.07 -2.58 6.41
C PHE A 145 12.79 -2.16 7.71
N LYS A 146 12.68 -2.96 8.78
CA LYS A 146 13.42 -2.71 10.03
C LYS A 146 14.93 -2.78 9.82
N GLY A 147 15.41 -3.61 8.88
CA GLY A 147 16.79 -3.60 8.40
C GLY A 147 17.16 -2.24 7.83
N ASN A 148 16.41 -1.76 6.83
CA ASN A 148 16.64 -0.44 6.22
C ASN A 148 16.60 0.69 7.25
N LEU A 149 15.68 0.62 8.21
CA LEU A 149 15.60 1.64 9.25
C LEU A 149 16.88 1.72 10.09
N ARG A 150 17.52 0.57 10.36
CA ARG A 150 18.81 0.52 11.09
C ARG A 150 19.94 1.17 10.30
N ASP A 151 19.94 1.03 8.98
CA ASP A 151 20.92 1.68 8.10
C ASP A 151 20.82 3.22 8.18
N PHE A 152 19.66 3.73 8.58
CA PHE A 152 19.43 5.17 8.83
C PHE A 152 19.27 5.53 10.32
N GLY A 153 19.83 4.73 11.23
CA GLY A 153 19.95 5.07 12.65
C GLY A 153 18.86 4.52 13.58
N ASP A 154 17.92 3.74 13.05
CA ASP A 154 16.86 3.04 13.78
C ASP A 154 15.95 3.96 14.63
N LEU A 155 15.74 5.20 14.19
CA LEU A 155 14.90 6.17 14.91
C LEU A 155 13.46 6.10 14.43
N TRP A 156 12.51 6.26 15.36
CA TRP A 156 11.12 6.60 15.03
C TRP A 156 10.98 8.10 14.75
N ASP A 157 11.71 8.53 13.73
CA ASP A 157 11.70 9.89 13.22
C ASP A 157 11.76 9.88 11.69
N VAL A 158 11.20 10.91 11.07
CA VAL A 158 11.17 11.06 9.61
C VAL A 158 12.55 11.08 8.98
N SER A 159 13.58 11.49 9.73
CA SER A 159 14.98 11.46 9.28
C SER A 159 15.53 10.05 9.06
N SER A 160 14.99 9.03 9.72
CA SER A 160 15.32 7.62 9.47
C SER A 160 14.31 6.96 8.53
N ILE A 161 13.02 7.22 8.74
CA ILE A 161 11.93 6.53 8.05
C ILE A 161 11.93 6.82 6.55
N TYR A 162 12.06 8.08 6.12
CA TYR A 162 11.96 8.42 4.70
C TYR A 162 13.14 7.93 3.86
N PRO A 163 14.41 8.05 4.31
CA PRO A 163 15.52 7.39 3.64
C PRO A 163 15.39 5.86 3.62
N ALA A 164 14.96 5.24 4.72
CA ALA A 164 14.73 3.79 4.77
C ALA A 164 13.66 3.34 3.77
N LEU A 165 12.59 4.11 3.56
CA LEU A 165 11.58 3.84 2.53
C LEU A 165 12.15 3.93 1.11
N ARG A 166 13.12 4.82 0.87
CA ARG A 166 13.82 4.90 -0.41
C ARG A 166 14.71 3.69 -0.64
N GLU A 167 15.42 3.27 0.41
CA GLU A 167 16.22 2.06 0.37
C GLU A 167 15.36 0.81 0.16
N TYR A 168 14.25 0.67 0.88
CA TYR A 168 13.29 -0.43 0.69
C TYR A 168 12.86 -0.58 -0.78
N ASN A 169 12.57 0.54 -1.44
CA ASN A 169 12.09 0.53 -2.82
C ASN A 169 13.16 0.24 -3.88
N SER A 170 14.43 0.55 -3.61
CA SER A 170 15.42 0.64 -4.70
C SER A 170 16.83 0.19 -4.34
N GLY A 171 17.08 -0.15 -3.07
CA GLY A 171 18.41 -0.45 -2.52
C GLY A 171 19.42 0.70 -2.63
N SER A 172 19.00 1.89 -3.07
CA SER A 172 19.88 3.03 -3.32
C SER A 172 19.24 4.34 -2.88
N VAL A 173 20.01 5.18 -2.18
CA VAL A 173 19.47 6.41 -1.59
C VAL A 173 20.30 7.62 -1.99
N ASN A 174 19.65 8.58 -2.66
CA ASN A 174 20.16 9.94 -2.77
C ASN A 174 19.54 10.78 -1.63
N SER A 175 20.31 11.02 -0.57
CA SER A 175 19.83 11.78 0.58
C SER A 175 19.47 13.24 0.25
N GLY A 176 19.97 13.78 -0.87
CA GLY A 176 19.60 15.10 -1.36
C GLY A 176 18.27 15.12 -2.12
N ASP A 177 17.79 13.97 -2.62
CA ASP A 177 16.50 13.85 -3.28
C ASP A 177 15.91 12.43 -3.21
N LEU A 178 15.06 12.21 -2.21
CA LEU A 178 14.37 10.95 -1.97
C LEU A 178 13.25 10.64 -2.98
N SER A 179 12.95 11.59 -3.88
CA SER A 179 12.00 11.34 -4.97
C SER A 179 12.61 10.59 -6.15
N THR A 180 13.95 10.53 -6.19
CA THR A 180 14.72 9.92 -7.28
C THR A 180 15.11 8.49 -6.94
N ALA A 181 15.05 7.61 -7.95
CA ALA A 181 15.59 6.26 -7.90
C ALA A 181 17.07 6.28 -8.34
N ALA A 182 17.98 6.60 -7.42
CA ALA A 182 19.36 6.96 -7.74
C ALA A 182 20.17 5.86 -8.46
N GLY A 183 19.85 4.58 -8.22
CA GLY A 183 20.47 3.42 -8.87
C GLY A 183 19.86 3.03 -10.22
N GLY A 184 18.87 3.76 -10.73
CA GLY A 184 18.17 3.45 -11.98
C GLY A 184 17.10 2.35 -11.86
N PHE A 185 16.90 1.81 -10.66
CA PHE A 185 15.87 0.82 -10.32
C PHE A 185 14.96 1.36 -9.22
N GLY A 186 13.68 0.98 -9.24
CA GLY A 186 12.67 1.44 -8.28
C GLY A 186 11.68 2.45 -8.89
N VAL A 187 10.76 2.91 -8.05
CA VAL A 187 9.62 3.74 -8.47
C VAL A 187 9.90 5.19 -8.09
N PRO A 188 10.02 6.12 -9.07
CA PRO A 188 10.08 7.55 -8.77
C PRO A 188 8.88 7.98 -7.92
N CYS A 189 9.09 8.95 -7.03
CA CYS A 189 8.07 9.44 -6.09
C CYS A 189 7.58 8.44 -5.03
N TYR A 190 8.14 7.24 -4.92
CA TYR A 190 7.62 6.24 -3.96
C TYR A 190 7.60 6.72 -2.51
N VAL A 191 8.63 7.44 -2.04
CA VAL A 191 8.60 8.01 -0.67
C VAL A 191 7.46 9.03 -0.54
N SER A 192 7.22 9.83 -1.58
CA SER A 192 6.14 10.82 -1.58
C SER A 192 4.79 10.11 -1.48
N ASP A 193 4.61 9.00 -2.18
CA ASP A 193 3.37 8.26 -2.20
C ASP A 193 3.10 7.54 -0.89
N VAL A 194 4.11 6.85 -0.35
CA VAL A 194 4.03 6.22 0.97
C VAL A 194 3.74 7.25 2.06
N ALA A 195 4.39 8.43 2.01
CA ALA A 195 4.10 9.52 2.95
C ALA A 195 2.64 10.00 2.87
N ARG A 196 2.12 10.16 1.65
CA ARG A 196 0.72 10.52 1.42
C ARG A 196 -0.24 9.45 1.93
N ARG A 197 0.13 8.17 1.84
CA ARG A 197 -0.70 7.08 2.36
C ARG A 197 -0.79 7.05 3.88
N MET A 198 0.28 7.39 4.59
CA MET A 198 0.23 7.55 6.06
C MET A 198 -0.69 8.69 6.52
N MET A 199 -1.01 9.64 5.63
CA MET A 199 -2.00 10.69 5.83
C MET A 199 -3.38 10.34 5.24
N GLY A 200 -3.58 9.11 4.79
CA GLY A 200 -4.87 8.60 4.32
C GLY A 200 -5.26 8.96 2.89
N GLN A 201 -4.32 9.38 2.04
CA GLN A 201 -4.64 9.70 0.64
C GLN A 201 -4.75 8.43 -0.21
N VAL A 202 -5.90 8.29 -0.88
CA VAL A 202 -6.17 7.19 -1.81
C VAL A 202 -6.08 7.74 -3.24
N PHE A 203 -5.32 7.07 -4.11
CA PHE A 203 -5.12 7.43 -5.52
C PHE A 203 -4.72 6.19 -6.31
#